data_AF-A0A5D9CZC0-F1
#
_entry.id   AF-A0A5D9CZC0-F1
#
_cell.length_a   1.000
_cell.length_b   1.000
_cell.length_c   1.000
_cell.angle_alpha   90.00
_cell.angle_beta   90.00
_cell.angle_gamma   90.00
#
_symmetry.space_group_name_H-M   'P 1'
#
loop_
_entity.id
_entity.type
_entity.pdbx_description
1 polymer ?
#
loop_
_entity_poly.entity_id
_entity_poly.type
_entity_poly.pdbx_seq_one_letter_code
_entity_poly.pdbx_strand_id
1 'polypeptide(L)' 'MSWNLEKLEQERLDLIKVIAALRRVERLSQTDRTSLFKEITAHMERLSELDAEKPRIQSTLEAF' A
#
# COMPACT_ATOMS: atom_id res chain seq x y z
N MET A 1 -14.39 -7.25 46.64
CA MET A 1 -14.88 -6.82 45.31
C MET A 1 -13.86 -5.98 44.51
N SER A 2 -12.67 -5.66 45.05
CA SER A 2 -11.60 -4.92 44.34
C SER A 2 -10.87 -5.76 43.27
N TRP A 3 -10.70 -7.06 43.50
CA TRP A 3 -9.98 -7.96 42.59
C TRP A 3 -10.58 -8.02 41.17
N ASN A 4 -11.90 -7.86 41.04
CA ASN A 4 -12.58 -7.88 39.75
C ASN A 4 -12.35 -6.56 38.96
N LEU A 5 -12.21 -5.43 39.67
CA LEU A 5 -11.97 -4.14 39.05
C LEU A 5 -10.53 -4.03 38.53
N GLU A 6 -9.56 -4.50 39.31
CA GLU A 6 -8.15 -4.53 38.92
C GLU A 6 -7.91 -5.45 37.72
N LYS A 7 -8.55 -6.63 37.70
CA LYS A 7 -8.50 -7.53 36.55
C LYS A 7 -9.13 -6.91 35.30
N LEU A 8 -10.26 -6.22 35.45
CA LEU A 8 -10.92 -5.53 34.35
C LEU A 8 -10.07 -4.38 33.79
N GLU A 9 -9.39 -3.62 34.65
CA GLU A 9 -8.49 -2.55 34.20
C GLU A 9 -7.25 -3.12 33.50
N GLN A 10 -6.72 -4.25 33.99
CA GLN A 10 -5.62 -4.93 33.32
C GLN A 10 -6.01 -5.45 31.93
N GLU A 11 -7.17 -6.09 31.81
CA GLU A 11 -7.71 -6.54 30.53
C GLU A 11 -7.94 -5.35 29.58
N ARG A 12 -8.46 -4.23 30.09
CA ARG A 12 -8.62 -2.99 29.32
C ARG A 12 -7.29 -2.45 28.80
N LEU A 13 -6.25 -2.39 29.63
CA LEU A 13 -4.93 -1.92 29.24
C LEU A 13 -4.29 -2.83 28.18
N ASP A 14 -4.47 -4.14 28.31
CA ASP A 14 -3.93 -5.09 27.34
C ASP A 14 -4.68 -5.01 26.00
N LEU A 15 -5.99 -4.83 26.01
CA LEU A 15 -6.76 -4.55 24.80
C LEU A 15 -6.32 -3.26 24.11
N ILE A 16 -6.02 -2.20 24.86
CA ILE A 16 -5.49 -0.94 24.30
C ILE A 16 -4.16 -1.20 23.57
N LYS A 17 -3.26 -2.00 24.15
CA LYS A 17 -1.98 -2.36 23.51
C LYS A 17 -2.19 -3.14 22.21
N VAL A 18 -3.07 -4.13 22.23
CA VAL A 18 -3.39 -4.95 21.04
C VAL A 18 -3.98 -4.08 19.94
N ILE A 19 -4.94 -3.21 20.26
CA ILE A 19 -5.55 -2.29 19.29
C ILE A 19 -4.50 -1.33 18.70
N ALA A 20 -3.59 -0.81 19.52
CA ALA A 20 -2.52 0.05 19.05
C ALA A 20 -1.57 -0.67 18.07
N ALA A 21 -1.21 -1.92 18.37
CA ALA A 21 -0.41 -2.76 17.48
C ALA A 21 -1.13 -3.04 16.15
N LEU A 22 -2.41 -3.41 16.20
CA LEU A 22 -3.22 -3.67 15.00
C LEU A 22 -3.34 -2.42 14.11
N ARG A 23 -3.60 -1.24 14.70
CA ARG A 23 -3.63 0.04 13.96
C ARG A 23 -2.29 0.37 13.31
N ARG A 24 -1.17 0.03 13.94
CA ARG A 24 0.16 0.24 13.35
C ARG A 24 0.36 -0.66 12.12
N VAL A 25 -0.02 -1.93 12.22
CA VAL A 25 0.05 -2.89 11.11
C VAL A 25 -0.85 -2.44 9.95
N GLU A 26 -2.08 -2.00 10.25
CA GLU A 26 -3.00 -1.46 9.25
C GLU A 26 -2.40 -0.28 8.49
N ARG A 27 -1.81 0.70 9.20
CA ARG A 27 -1.17 1.87 8.55
C ARG A 27 0.03 1.48 7.69
N LEU A 28 0.84 0.52 8.13
CA LEU A 28 1.97 0.02 7.34
C LEU A 28 1.45 -0.63 6.05
N SER A 29 0.45 -1.51 6.15
CA SER A 29 -0.18 -2.13 4.99
C SER A 29 -0.81 -1.12 4.03
N GLN A 30 -1.44 -0.05 4.55
CA GLN A 30 -1.95 1.04 3.71
C GLN A 30 -0.81 1.81 3.01
N THR A 31 0.29 2.05 3.71
CA THR A 31 1.48 2.72 3.15
C THR A 31 2.10 1.87 2.04
N ASP A 32 2.24 0.56 2.26
CA ASP A 32 2.73 -0.39 1.25
C ASP A 32 1.80 -0.43 0.04
N ARG A 33 0.48 -0.43 0.26
CA ARG A 33 -0.52 -0.34 -0.82
C ARG A 33 -0.35 0.96 -1.61
N THR A 34 -0.20 2.11 -0.97
CA THR A 34 0.05 3.38 -1.67
C THR A 34 1.34 3.35 -2.48
N SER A 35 2.41 2.76 -1.94
CA SER A 35 3.68 2.61 -2.66
C SER A 35 3.52 1.74 -3.90
N LEU A 36 2.85 0.59 -3.77
CA LEU A 36 2.57 -0.33 -4.88
C LEU A 36 1.73 0.34 -5.97
N PHE A 37 0.71 1.13 -5.60
CA PHE A 37 -0.08 1.88 -6.59
C PHE A 37 0.76 2.91 -7.35
N LYS A 38 1.69 3.62 -6.69
CA LYS A 38 2.58 4.56 -7.38
C LYS A 38 3.48 3.86 -8.39
N GLU A 39 4.03 2.71 -8.02
CA GLU A 39 4.87 1.89 -8.90
C GLU A 39 4.09 1.36 -10.10
N ILE A 40 2.88 0.86 -9.90
CA ILE A 40 1.98 0.45 -10.99
C ILE A 40 1.69 1.62 -11.93
N THR A 41 1.35 2.80 -11.40
CA THR A 41 1.09 3.99 -12.23
C THR A 41 2.31 4.37 -13.06
N ALA A 42 3.51 4.41 -12.46
CA ALA A 42 4.74 4.71 -13.19
C ALA A 42 5.02 3.68 -14.31
N HIS A 43 4.76 2.40 -14.06
CA HIS A 43 4.88 1.37 -15.09
C HIS A 43 3.84 1.51 -16.20
N MET A 44 2.60 1.87 -15.87
CA MET A 44 1.57 2.14 -16.87
C MET A 44 1.92 3.34 -17.75
N GLU A 45 2.44 4.42 -17.18
CA GLU A 45 2.92 5.58 -17.93
C GLU A 45 4.02 5.18 -18.91
N ARG A 46 5.02 4.45 -18.43
CA ARG A 46 6.12 3.97 -19.28
C ARG A 46 5.63 3.04 -20.39
N LEU A 47 4.66 2.18 -20.11
CA LEU A 47 4.05 1.31 -21.13
C LEU A 47 3.32 2.14 -22.20
N SER A 48 2.57 3.16 -21.80
CA SER A 48 1.89 4.06 -22.74
C SER A 48 2.86 4.81 -23.63
N GLU A 49 4.01 5.25 -23.10
CA GLU A 49 5.07 5.86 -23.89
C GLU A 49 5.62 4.89 -24.94
N LEU A 50 5.91 3.64 -24.53
CA LEU A 50 6.41 2.60 -25.42
C LEU A 50 5.39 2.25 -26.52
N ASP A 51 4.11 2.15 -26.17
CA ASP A 51 3.03 1.90 -27.14
C ASP A 51 2.87 3.04 -28.15
N ALA A 52 3.17 4.29 -27.75
CA ALA A 52 3.18 5.43 -28.66
C ALA A 52 4.45 5.51 -29.53
N GLU A 53 5.59 5.04 -29.00
CA GLU A 53 6.88 5.07 -29.69
C GLU A 53 7.01 3.94 -30.73
N LYS A 54 6.53 2.75 -30.41
CA LYS A 54 6.57 1.56 -31.27
C LYS A 54 6.04 1.79 -32.71
N PRO A 55 4.84 2.35 -32.93
CA PRO A 55 4.34 2.59 -34.28
C PRO A 55 5.16 3.67 -35.01
N ARG A 56 5.71 4.67 -34.31
CA ARG A 56 6.56 5.70 -34.93
C ARG A 56 7.84 5.11 -35.50
N ILE A 57 8.45 4.19 -34.77
CA ILE A 57 9.64 3.46 -35.23
C ILE A 57 9.28 2.55 -36.41
N GLN A 58 8.17 1.82 -36.32
CA GLN A 58 7.69 0.94 -37.41
C GLN A 58 7.41 1.73 -38.69
N SER A 59 6.69 2.85 -38.62
CA SER A 59 6.45 3.72 -39.78
C SER A 59 7.73 4.32 -40.34
N THR A 60 8.72 4.60 -39.51
CA THR A 60 10.03 5.10 -39.98
C THR A 60 10.77 4.00 -40.74
N LEU A 61 10.73 2.75 -40.28
CA LEU A 61 11.38 1.62 -40.94
C LEU A 61 10.69 1.22 -42.26
N GLU A 62 9.37 1.38 -42.37
CA GLU A 62 8.62 1.11 -43.61
C GLU A 62 8.74 2.22 -44.67
N ALA A 63 9.24 3.40 -44.29
CA ALA A 63 9.46 4.54 -45.19
C ALA A 63 10.85 4.54 -45.86
N PHE A 64 11.71 3.58 -45.52
CA PHE A 64 13.01 3.32 -46.16
C PHE A 64 12.95 2.06 -47.03
#